data_AF-A0A7W9J8A0-F1
#
_entry.id   AF-A0A7W9J8A0-F1
#
_cell.length_a   1.000
_cell.length_b   1.000
_cell.length_c   1.000
_cell.angle_alpha   90.00
_cell.angle_beta   90.00
_cell.angle_gamma   90.00
#
_symmetry.space_group_name_H-M   'P 1'
#
loop_
_entity.id
_entity.type
_entity.pdbx_description
1 polymer ?
#
loop_
_entity_poly.entity_id
_entity_poly.type
_entity_poly.pdbx_seq_one_letter_code
_entity_poly.pdbx_strand_id
1 'polypeptide(L)'
;MGSLIHFLDVGYLRNALRIRCRREGDQVTISWQNSDPSLFTAPPSGEVTVGVPEFLAAVDEFHQAFISAMDLRVAEVVAAPPLGLAVDLVHLHVEQAERAT
;
A
#
# COMPACT_ATOMS: atom_id res chain seq x y z
N MET A 1 17.03 -24.27 -2.22
CA MET A 1 15.81 -23.43 -2.37
C MET A 1 16.19 -22.01 -2.01
N GLY A 2 16.12 -21.07 -2.96
CA GLY A 2 16.40 -19.66 -2.71
C GLY A 2 15.16 -18.97 -2.16
N SER A 3 15.22 -18.45 -0.95
CA SER A 3 14.18 -17.59 -0.40
C SER A 3 14.32 -16.19 -1.00
N LEU A 4 13.37 -15.78 -1.83
CA LEU A 4 13.30 -14.40 -2.32
C LEU A 4 12.73 -13.51 -1.21
N ILE A 5 13.46 -12.43 -0.90
CA ILE A 5 13.03 -11.41 0.07
C ILE A 5 12.63 -10.18 -0.73
N HIS A 6 11.42 -9.70 -0.50
CA HIS A 6 10.91 -8.47 -1.09
C HIS A 6 10.60 -7.46 0.02
N PHE A 7 10.92 -6.20 -0.24
CA PHE A 7 10.58 -5.07 0.62
C PHE A 7 9.56 -4.20 -0.09
N LEU A 8 8.52 -3.80 0.63
CA LEU A 8 7.63 -2.74 0.18
C LEU A 8 8.21 -1.41 0.71
N ASP A 9 8.58 -0.51 -0.20
CA ASP A 9 9.01 0.83 0.18
C ASP A 9 7.79 1.74 0.31
N VAL A 10 7.46 2.09 1.55
CA VAL A 10 6.41 3.06 1.88
C VAL A 10 6.99 4.38 2.37
N GLY A 11 8.24 4.70 2.03
CA GLY A 11 8.97 5.90 2.47
C GLY A 11 8.33 7.24 2.10
N TYR A 12 7.33 7.24 1.20
CA TYR A 12 6.49 8.41 0.92
C TYR A 12 5.46 8.69 2.02
N LEU A 13 5.24 7.75 2.95
CA LEU A 13 4.41 7.96 4.15
C LEU A 13 5.26 8.52 5.29
N ARG A 14 4.70 9.48 6.04
CA ARG A 14 5.29 9.92 7.29
C ARG A 14 5.29 8.76 8.29
N ASN A 15 6.45 8.40 8.84
CA ASN A 15 6.64 7.26 9.77
C ASN A 15 6.36 5.89 9.12
N ALA A 16 6.82 5.74 7.89
CA ALA A 16 6.74 4.51 7.11
C ALA A 16 7.18 3.27 7.90
N LEU A 17 6.33 2.25 7.91
CA LEU A 17 6.69 0.91 8.39
C LEU A 17 7.70 0.28 7.44
N ARG A 18 8.69 -0.42 7.98
CA ARG A 18 9.47 -1.35 7.17
C ARG A 18 8.75 -2.69 7.11
N ILE A 19 8.21 -3.03 5.95
CA ILE A 19 7.53 -4.31 5.72
C ILE A 19 8.44 -5.22 4.90
N ARG A 20 8.59 -6.47 5.35
CA ARG A 20 9.37 -7.52 4.70
C ARG A 20 8.47 -8.72 4.42
N CYS A 21 8.49 -9.19 3.18
CA CYS A 21 7.82 -10.42 2.78
C CYS A 21 8.86 -11.48 2.40
N ARG A 22 8.65 -12.71 2.88
CA ARG A 22 9.47 -13.88 2.57
C ARG A 22 8.55 -15.02 2.15
N ARG A 23 8.83 -15.64 1.00
CA ARG A 23 8.08 -16.81 0.54
C ARG A 23 8.88 -18.09 0.76
N GLU A 24 8.23 -19.10 1.34
CA GLU A 24 8.76 -20.46 1.49
C GLU A 24 7.71 -21.48 1.06
N GLY A 25 7.90 -22.09 -0.12
CA GLY A 25 6.90 -22.99 -0.70
C GLY A 25 5.58 -22.27 -0.95
N ASP A 26 4.52 -22.75 -0.30
CA ASP A 26 3.16 -22.22 -0.38
C ASP A 26 2.79 -21.30 0.79
N GLN A 27 3.79 -20.83 1.53
CA GLN A 27 3.61 -19.91 2.65
C GLN A 27 4.32 -18.59 2.38
N VAL A 28 3.74 -17.51 2.88
CA VAL A 28 4.32 -16.17 2.89
C VAL A 28 4.38 -15.68 4.33
N THR A 29 5.58 -15.37 4.80
CA THR A 29 5.80 -14.70 6.08
C THR A 29 5.97 -13.21 5.85
N ILE A 30 5.17 -12.41 6.55
CA ILE A 30 5.19 -10.95 6.53
C ILE A 30 5.66 -10.50 7.91
N SER A 31 6.75 -9.72 7.96
CA SER A 31 7.19 -9.06 9.18
C SER A 31 7.23 -7.54 8.99
N TRP A 32 6.93 -6.82 10.07
CA TRP A 32 7.00 -5.37 10.09
C TRP A 32 7.72 -4.87 11.34
N GLN A 33 8.33 -3.69 11.19
CA GLN A 33 8.92 -2.95 12.28
C GLN A 33 8.76 -1.45 12.02
N ASN A 34 8.31 -0.71 13.04
CA ASN A 34 8.30 0.75 13.05
C ASN A 34 9.52 1.27 13.83
N SER A 35 10.13 2.33 13.33
CA SER A 35 11.23 3.04 14.01
C SER A 35 10.76 4.00 15.10
N ASP A 36 9.48 4.42 15.08
CA ASP A 36 8.85 5.26 16.09
C ASP A 36 7.56 4.61 16.64
N PRO A 37 7.67 3.80 17.71
CA PRO A 37 6.54 3.10 18.32
C PRO A 37 5.46 4.02 18.90
N SER A 38 5.76 5.30 19.15
CA SER A 38 4.85 6.22 19.86
C SER A 38 3.65 6.66 19.03
N LEU A 39 3.70 6.43 17.71
CA LEU A 39 2.69 6.89 16.75
C LEU A 39 1.79 5.76 16.25
N PHE A 40 1.88 4.58 16.84
CA PHE A 40 1.17 3.37 16.39
C PHE A 40 0.05 2.97 17.37
N THR A 41 -1.14 2.73 16.83
CA THR A 41 -2.28 2.16 17.56
C THR A 41 -2.28 0.63 17.59
N ALA A 42 -1.39 0.01 16.82
CA ALA A 42 -1.16 -1.43 16.75
C ALA A 42 0.25 -1.78 17.26
N PRO A 43 0.59 -3.07 17.48
CA PRO A 43 1.95 -3.46 17.86
C PRO A 43 3.00 -2.90 16.88
N PRO A 44 4.06 -2.25 17.38
CA PRO A 44 5.05 -1.54 16.56
C PRO A 44 5.91 -2.49 15.72
N SER A 45 5.83 -3.79 15.97
CA SER A 45 6.46 -4.85 15.21
C SER A 45 5.65 -6.12 15.32
N GLY A 46 5.76 -6.98 14.33
CA GLY A 46 5.11 -8.28 14.35
C GLY A 46 5.52 -9.14 13.17
N GLU A 47 5.05 -10.38 13.20
CA GLU A 47 5.24 -11.36 12.15
C GLU A 47 3.97 -12.20 12.02
N VAL A 48 3.57 -12.48 10.79
CA VAL A 48 2.45 -13.37 10.46
C VAL A 48 2.85 -14.26 9.29
N THR A 49 2.41 -15.52 9.30
CA THR A 49 2.59 -16.45 8.18
C THR A 49 1.23 -16.91 7.70
N VAL A 50 1.02 -16.83 6.40
CA VAL A 50 -0.24 -17.16 5.70
C VAL A 50 0.03 -18.01 4.47
N GLY A 51 -0.99 -18.69 3.95
CA GLY A 51 -0.89 -19.37 2.66
C GLY A 51 -0.75 -18.39 1.49
N VAL A 52 -0.07 -18.79 0.42
CA VAL A 52 0.05 -17.96 -0.81
C VAL A 52 -1.33 -17.56 -1.38
N PRO A 53 -2.35 -18.44 -1.45
CA PRO A 53 -3.68 -18.03 -1.93
C PRO A 53 -4.33 -16.95 -1.05
N GLU A 54 -4.20 -17.08 0.28
CA GLU A 54 -4.72 -16.11 1.23
C GLU A 54 -3.99 -14.76 1.13
N PHE A 55 -2.66 -14.80 1.01
CA PHE A 55 -1.85 -13.60 0.79
C PHE A 55 -2.27 -12.86 -0.48
N LEU A 56 -2.41 -13.58 -1.60
CA LEU A 56 -2.79 -12.98 -2.88
C LEU A 56 -4.21 -12.40 -2.84
N ALA A 57 -5.16 -13.08 -2.18
CA ALA A 57 -6.50 -12.56 -1.99
C ALA A 57 -6.49 -11.27 -1.16
N ALA A 58 -5.72 -11.21 -0.07
CA ALA A 58 -5.59 -10.01 0.75
C ALA A 58 -4.91 -8.84 0.02
N VAL A 59 -3.92 -9.13 -0.83
CA VAL A 59 -3.28 -8.11 -1.68
C VAL A 59 -4.26 -7.55 -2.71
N ASP A 60 -5.06 -8.42 -3.34
CA ASP A 60 -6.08 -8.01 -4.30
C ASP A 60 -7.16 -7.15 -3.62
N GLU A 61 -7.68 -7.57 -2.47
CA GLU A 61 -8.63 -6.78 -1.67
C GLU A 61 -8.05 -5.42 -1.29
N PHE A 62 -6.82 -5.37 -0.80
CA PHE A 62 -6.13 -4.13 -0.48
C PHE A 62 -5.99 -3.23 -1.71
N HIS A 63 -5.59 -3.78 -2.86
CA HIS A 63 -5.44 -3.03 -4.10
C HIS A 63 -6.78 -2.41 -4.53
N GLN A 64 -7.86 -3.19 -4.55
CA GLN A 64 -9.20 -2.68 -4.90
C GLN A 64 -9.67 -1.58 -3.94
N ALA A 65 -9.47 -1.76 -2.64
CA ALA A 65 -9.81 -0.75 -1.64
C ALA A 65 -8.97 0.54 -1.81
N PHE A 66 -7.68 0.40 -2.11
CA PHE A 66 -6.80 1.54 -2.34
C PHE A 66 -7.19 2.32 -3.59
N ILE A 67 -7.43 1.64 -4.72
CA ILE A 67 -7.89 2.27 -5.96
C ILE A 67 -9.22 3.00 -5.74
N SER A 68 -10.18 2.35 -5.06
CA SER A 68 -11.48 2.97 -4.73
C SER A 68 -11.32 4.23 -3.87
N ALA A 69 -10.42 4.22 -2.88
CA ALA A 69 -10.14 5.39 -2.05
C ALA A 69 -9.46 6.51 -2.86
N MET A 70 -8.56 6.17 -3.77
CA MET A 70 -7.90 7.12 -4.66
C MET A 70 -8.88 7.73 -5.67
N ASP A 71 -9.83 6.96 -6.21
CA ASP A 71 -10.90 7.46 -7.08
C ASP A 71 -11.76 8.51 -6.37
N LEU A 72 -12.16 8.21 -5.12
CA LEU A 72 -12.88 9.18 -4.29
C LEU A 72 -12.05 10.46 -4.09
N ARG A 73 -10.74 10.31 -3.81
CA ARG A 73 -9.85 11.45 -3.62
C ARG A 73 -9.68 12.28 -4.89
N VAL A 74 -9.59 11.64 -6.05
CA VAL A 74 -9.53 12.32 -7.35
C VAL A 74 -10.84 13.09 -7.60
N ALA A 75 -11.99 12.49 -7.31
CA ALA A 75 -13.29 13.17 -7.44
C ALA A 75 -13.37 14.42 -6.55
N GLU A 76 -12.88 14.36 -5.31
CA GLU A 76 -12.78 15.53 -4.43
C GLU A 76 -11.89 16.64 -5.01
N VAL A 77 -10.71 16.28 -5.53
CA VAL A 77 -9.76 17.22 -6.14
C VAL A 77 -10.35 17.86 -7.40
N VAL A 78 -11.08 17.10 -8.21
CA VAL A 78 -11.76 17.62 -9.40
C VAL A 78 -12.89 18.59 -9.02
N ALA A 79 -13.66 18.27 -7.98
CA ALA A 79 -14.73 19.13 -7.48
C ALA A 79 -14.21 20.43 -6.85
N ALA A 80 -13.08 20.36 -6.14
CA ALA A 80 -12.46 21.48 -5.47
C ALA A 80 -10.92 21.41 -5.57
N PRO A 81 -10.34 21.91 -6.68
CA PRO A 81 -8.89 21.91 -6.84
C PRO A 81 -8.20 22.71 -5.71
N PRO A 82 -7.05 22.24 -5.21
CA PRO A 82 -6.29 22.96 -4.20
C PRO A 82 -5.95 24.39 -4.64
N LEU A 83 -6.14 25.36 -3.74
CA LEU A 83 -5.83 26.75 -4.03
C LEU A 83 -4.33 26.94 -4.29
N GLY A 84 -4.00 27.71 -5.32
CA GLY A 84 -2.61 28.05 -5.68
C GLY A 84 -1.85 26.93 -6.39
N LEU A 85 -2.50 25.82 -6.76
CA LEU A 85 -1.92 24.74 -7.55
C LEU A 85 -2.68 24.57 -8.86
N ALA A 86 -1.97 24.62 -9.98
CA ALA A 86 -2.51 24.19 -11.27
C ALA A 86 -2.43 22.66 -11.34
N VAL A 87 -3.58 21.99 -11.23
CA VAL A 87 -3.67 20.54 -11.36
C VAL A 87 -4.14 20.20 -12.77
N ASP A 88 -3.36 19.36 -13.48
CA ASP A 88 -3.80 18.79 -14.75
C ASP A 88 -4.82 17.68 -14.47
N LEU A 89 -6.09 18.06 -14.46
CA LEU A 89 -7.19 17.13 -14.16
C LEU A 89 -7.36 16.06 -15.24
N VAL A 90 -7.00 16.34 -16.49
CA VAL A 90 -7.13 15.35 -17.58
C VAL A 90 -6.09 14.26 -17.37
N HIS A 91 -4.83 14.65 -17.15
CA HIS A 91 -3.77 13.69 -16.89
C HIS A 91 -3.99 12.92 -15.60
N LEU A 92 -4.50 13.56 -14.54
CA LEU A 92 -4.84 12.91 -13.28
C LEU A 92 -5.84 11.75 -13.45
N HIS A 93 -6.87 11.90 -14.29
CA HIS A 93 -7.83 10.81 -14.56
C HIS A 93 -7.19 9.66 -15.34
N VAL A 94 -6.31 9.97 -16.30
CA VAL A 94 -5.59 8.95 -17.08
C VAL A 94 -4.67 8.14 -16.16
N GLU A 95 -3.84 8.81 -15.36
CA GLU A 95 -2.97 8.12 -14.40
C GLU A 95 -3.77 7.25 -13.42
N GLN A 96 -4.93 7.74 -12.97
CA GLN A 96 -5.77 6.99 -12.05
C GLN A 96 -6.38 5.75 -12.72
N ALA A 97 -6.84 5.87 -13.97
CA ALA A 97 -7.36 4.73 -14.73
C ALA A 97 -6.28 3.67 -15.01
N GLU A 98 -5.04 4.10 -15.32
CA GLU A 98 -3.91 3.19 -15.53
C GLU A 98 -3.51 2.42 -14.26
N ARG A 99 -3.62 3.06 -13.08
CA ARG A 99 -3.32 2.40 -11.80
C ARG A 99 -4.35 1.34 -11.38
N ALA A 100 -5.54 1.38 -11.97
CA ALA A 100 -6.64 0.46 -11.66
C ALA A 100 -6.59 -0.86 -12.45
N THR A 101 -5.61 -1.02 -13.35
CA THR A 101 -5.40 -2.20 -14.21
C THR A 101 -4.12 -2.94 -13.89
#